data_AF-A0A7K2EAC9-F1
#
_entry.id   AF-A0A7K2EAC9-F1
#
_cell.length_a   1.000
_cell.length_b   1.000
_cell.length_c   1.000
_cell.angle_alpha   90.00
_cell.angle_beta   90.00
_cell.angle_gamma   90.00
#
_symmetry.space_group_name_H-M   'P 1'
#
loop_
_entity.id
_entity.type
_entity.pdbx_description
1 polymer ?
#
loop_
_entity_poly.entity_id
_entity_poly.type
_entity_poly.pdbx_seq_one_letter_code
_entity_poly.pdbx_strand_id
1 'polypeptide(L)'
;MTAPAPGIGLGLATPANLITLARIGASPVLFWLILRARDDGGASWLAVAVAVVFAASDAWDGHLARNTGTVTRAGAFLDPLADKVVVLGSMASLAAIGRVSWVPVALIAGREAAMSGYRVHCARRGVSVPARRSAKWKVILQGLAVILTLVPPLAAEESPAREGFVLAVWWLAVAATAVTGLLYLLDGRRTAAERGGAGGGPR
;
A
#
# COMPACT_ATOMS: atom_id res chain seq x y z
N MET A 1 -22.80 -28.19 18.18
CA MET A 1 -22.76 -27.45 16.90
C MET A 1 -21.43 -26.72 16.81
N THR A 2 -20.42 -27.34 16.22
CA THR A 2 -19.14 -26.70 15.92
C THR A 2 -19.27 -25.98 14.59
N ALA A 3 -18.98 -24.67 14.54
CA ALA A 3 -18.93 -23.92 13.29
C ALA A 3 -18.00 -24.63 12.29
N PRO A 4 -18.36 -24.73 11.01
CA PRO A 4 -17.48 -25.33 10.02
C PRO A 4 -16.16 -24.56 9.95
N ALA A 5 -15.04 -25.28 9.89
CA ALA A 5 -13.73 -24.69 9.66
C ALA A 5 -13.78 -23.87 8.34
N PRO A 6 -13.22 -22.65 8.31
CA PRO A 6 -13.28 -21.83 7.11
C PRO A 6 -12.57 -22.57 5.96
N GLY A 7 -13.36 -23.01 4.99
CA GLY A 7 -12.87 -23.69 3.80
C GLY A 7 -11.98 -22.72 3.03
N ILE A 8 -10.69 -23.01 2.97
CA ILE A 8 -9.72 -22.23 2.19
C ILE A 8 -9.94 -22.56 0.70
N GLY A 9 -11.04 -22.05 0.14
CA GLY A 9 -11.31 -22.11 -1.29
C GLY A 9 -10.43 -21.13 -2.06
N LEU A 10 -10.09 -21.50 -3.30
CA LEU A 10 -9.51 -20.60 -4.32
C LEU A 10 -10.50 -19.51 -4.79
N GLY A 11 -11.64 -19.34 -4.09
CA GLY A 11 -12.79 -18.55 -4.52
C GLY A 11 -12.44 -17.09 -4.73
N LEU A 12 -12.26 -16.71 -6.00
CA LEU A 12 -12.18 -15.30 -6.41
C LEU A 12 -13.53 -14.59 -6.25
N ALA A 13 -14.64 -15.34 -6.24
CA ALA A 13 -16.01 -14.84 -6.18
C ALA A 13 -16.52 -14.62 -4.75
N THR A 14 -15.70 -14.08 -3.85
CA THR A 14 -16.21 -13.54 -2.57
C THR A 14 -16.52 -12.06 -2.74
N PRO A 15 -17.51 -11.50 -2.01
CA PRO A 15 -17.81 -10.07 -2.09
C PRO A 15 -16.58 -9.18 -1.84
N ALA A 16 -15.73 -9.55 -0.87
CA ALA A 16 -14.49 -8.82 -0.59
C ALA A 16 -13.49 -8.85 -1.77
N ASN A 17 -13.24 -10.03 -2.35
CA ASN A 17 -12.33 -10.17 -3.49
C ASN A 17 -12.84 -9.42 -4.73
N LEU A 18 -14.16 -9.41 -4.96
CA LEU A 18 -14.76 -8.65 -6.06
C LEU A 18 -14.55 -7.14 -5.89
N ILE A 19 -14.61 -6.62 -4.66
CA ILE A 19 -14.30 -5.21 -4.35
C ILE A 19 -12.83 -4.92 -4.65
N THR A 20 -11.90 -5.78 -4.20
CA THR A 20 -10.46 -5.64 -4.49
C THR A 20 -10.18 -5.65 -6.00
N LEU A 21 -10.77 -6.59 -6.75
CA LEU A 21 -10.61 -6.68 -8.21
C LEU A 21 -11.23 -5.48 -8.93
N ALA A 22 -12.42 -5.04 -8.52
CA ALA A 22 -13.06 -3.85 -9.07
C ALA A 22 -12.21 -2.61 -8.85
N ARG A 23 -11.57 -2.48 -7.67
CA ARG A 23 -10.65 -1.39 -7.36
C ARG A 23 -9.40 -1.41 -8.24
N ILE A 24 -8.80 -2.58 -8.49
CA ILE A 24 -7.70 -2.71 -9.45
C ILE A 24 -8.16 -2.28 -10.85
N GLY A 25 -9.32 -2.77 -11.30
CA GLY A 25 -9.87 -2.42 -12.62
C GLY A 25 -10.25 -0.95 -12.77
N ALA A 26 -10.67 -0.31 -11.68
CA ALA A 26 -11.05 1.10 -11.65
C ALA A 26 -9.86 2.05 -11.40
N SER A 27 -8.71 1.56 -10.93
CA SER A 27 -7.54 2.40 -10.66
C SER A 27 -7.05 3.23 -11.85
N PRO A 28 -7.11 2.75 -13.11
CA PRO A 28 -6.78 3.57 -14.28
C PRO A 28 -7.65 4.82 -14.41
N VAL A 29 -8.90 4.80 -13.93
CA VAL A 29 -9.77 5.99 -13.91
C VAL A 29 -9.19 7.05 -12.98
N LEU A 30 -8.73 6.66 -11.79
CA LEU A 30 -8.07 7.60 -10.87
C LEU A 30 -6.81 8.18 -11.52
N PHE A 31 -5.97 7.35 -12.16
CA PHE A 31 -4.75 7.84 -12.83
C PHE A 31 -5.09 8.81 -13.95
N TRP A 32 -6.10 8.49 -14.77
CA TRP A 32 -6.58 9.35 -15.83
C TRP A 32 -7.10 10.68 -15.30
N LEU A 33 -7.86 10.69 -14.20
CA LEU A 33 -8.32 11.92 -13.54
C LEU A 33 -7.16 12.80 -13.07
N ILE A 34 -6.12 12.20 -12.48
CA ILE A 34 -4.91 12.92 -12.06
C ILE A 34 -4.19 13.51 -13.27
N LEU A 35 -3.99 12.72 -14.33
CA LEU A 35 -3.30 13.17 -15.54
C LEU A 35 -4.07 14.28 -16.28
N ARG A 36 -5.41 14.20 -16.32
CA ARG A 36 -6.30 15.22 -16.88
C ARG A 36 -6.23 16.54 -16.13
N ALA A 37 -6.01 16.51 -14.82
CA ALA A 37 -5.91 17.69 -13.99
C ALA A 37 -4.61 18.49 -14.22
N ARG A 38 -3.72 18.08 -15.13
CA ARG A 38 -2.46 18.78 -15.42
C ARG A 38 -2.65 20.28 -15.67
N ASP A 39 -3.65 20.63 -16.47
CA ASP A 39 -3.92 22.01 -16.86
C ASP A 39 -4.57 22.82 -15.70
N ASP A 40 -5.18 22.14 -14.74
CA ASP A 40 -5.77 22.71 -13.52
C ASP A 40 -4.76 22.73 -12.35
N GLY A 41 -3.46 22.81 -12.65
CA GLY A 41 -2.40 22.79 -11.64
C GLY A 41 -2.25 21.45 -10.92
N GLY A 42 -2.77 20.36 -11.48
CA GLY A 42 -2.69 18.99 -10.96
C GLY A 42 -3.61 18.69 -9.78
N ALA A 43 -4.67 19.46 -9.62
CA ALA A 43 -5.63 19.33 -8.52
C ALA A 43 -7.03 19.03 -9.02
N SER A 44 -7.77 18.18 -8.29
CA SER A 44 -9.13 17.82 -8.69
C SER A 44 -9.91 17.28 -7.51
N TRP A 45 -11.02 17.94 -7.16
CA TRP A 45 -11.96 17.43 -6.15
C TRP A 45 -12.54 16.07 -6.53
N LEU A 46 -12.72 15.82 -7.84
CA LEU A 46 -13.17 14.52 -8.33
C LEU A 46 -12.10 13.44 -8.09
N ALA A 47 -10.82 13.74 -8.37
CA ALA A 47 -9.73 12.81 -8.07
C ALA A 47 -9.58 12.56 -6.56
N VAL A 48 -9.76 13.59 -5.72
CA VAL A 48 -9.80 13.46 -4.25
C VAL A 48 -10.93 12.52 -3.83
N ALA A 49 -12.15 12.74 -4.32
CA ALA A 49 -13.30 11.92 -3.98
C ALA A 49 -13.08 10.44 -4.35
N VAL A 50 -12.59 10.18 -5.57
CA VAL A 50 -12.28 8.82 -6.03
C VAL A 50 -11.17 8.18 -5.20
N ALA A 51 -10.08 8.91 -4.89
CA ALA A 51 -9.00 8.40 -4.05
C ALA A 51 -9.48 8.04 -2.63
N VAL A 52 -10.33 8.87 -2.04
CA VAL A 52 -10.95 8.60 -0.73
C VAL A 52 -11.86 7.37 -0.78
N VAL A 53 -12.68 7.23 -1.83
CA VAL A 53 -13.53 6.05 -2.02
C VAL A 53 -12.70 4.77 -2.13
N PHE A 54 -11.56 4.80 -2.84
CA PHE A 54 -10.67 3.65 -2.95
C PHE A 54 -9.98 3.30 -1.63
N ALA A 55 -9.58 4.30 -0.84
CA ALA A 55 -9.02 4.06 0.49
C ALA A 55 -10.08 3.51 1.46
N ALA A 56 -11.32 4.01 1.38
CA ALA A 56 -12.43 3.52 2.19
C ALA A 56 -12.85 2.10 1.79
N SER A 57 -12.86 1.76 0.50
CA SER A 57 -13.24 0.43 0.03
C SER A 57 -12.25 -0.65 0.46
N ASP A 58 -10.96 -0.34 0.57
CA ASP A 58 -9.93 -1.23 1.16
C ASP A 58 -10.18 -1.51 2.66
N ALA A 59 -10.57 -0.49 3.41
CA ALA A 59 -10.91 -0.69 4.82
C ALA A 59 -12.16 -1.57 4.95
N TRP A 60 -13.11 -1.41 4.03
CA TRP A 60 -14.37 -2.12 4.01
C TRP A 60 -14.23 -3.57 3.57
N ASP A 61 -13.53 -3.87 2.47
CA ASP A 61 -13.36 -5.25 1.98
C ASP A 61 -12.66 -6.14 3.02
N GLY A 62 -11.64 -5.61 3.69
CA GLY A 62 -10.95 -6.27 4.79
C GLY A 62 -11.83 -6.45 6.03
N HIS A 63 -12.72 -5.51 6.33
CA HIS A 63 -13.70 -5.66 7.41
C HIS A 63 -14.74 -6.73 7.09
N LEU A 64 -15.27 -6.72 5.86
CA LEU A 64 -16.26 -7.67 5.37
C LEU A 64 -15.69 -9.09 5.37
N ALA A 65 -14.47 -9.30 4.88
CA ALA A 65 -13.82 -10.61 4.87
C ALA A 65 -13.64 -11.20 6.28
N ARG A 66 -13.27 -10.36 7.26
CA ARG A 66 -13.10 -10.77 8.67
C ARG A 66 -14.42 -11.12 9.34
N ASN A 67 -15.46 -10.31 9.12
CA ASN A 67 -16.75 -10.51 9.78
C ASN A 67 -17.55 -11.68 9.17
N THR A 68 -17.39 -11.94 7.89
CA THR A 68 -18.12 -13.03 7.19
C THR A 68 -17.35 -14.35 7.18
N GLY A 69 -16.13 -14.38 7.71
CA GLY A 69 -15.27 -15.58 7.69
C GLY A 69 -14.82 -16.00 6.29
N THR A 70 -14.88 -15.10 5.30
CA THR A 70 -14.60 -15.37 3.87
C THR A 70 -13.16 -15.06 3.47
N VAL A 71 -12.20 -15.16 4.39
CA VAL A 71 -10.78 -14.93 4.10
C VAL A 71 -10.25 -16.03 3.17
N THR A 72 -9.79 -15.63 1.98
CA THR A 72 -9.27 -16.56 0.96
C THR A 72 -7.79 -16.33 0.69
N ARG A 73 -7.08 -17.35 0.16
CA ARG A 73 -5.69 -17.21 -0.29
C ARG A 73 -5.54 -16.20 -1.43
N ALA A 74 -6.53 -16.16 -2.34
CA ALA A 74 -6.55 -15.23 -3.44
C ALA A 74 -6.69 -13.78 -2.94
N GLY A 75 -7.64 -13.52 -2.03
CA GLY A 75 -7.80 -12.20 -1.40
C GLY A 75 -6.53 -11.74 -0.68
N ALA A 76 -5.92 -12.62 0.12
CA ALA A 76 -4.67 -12.33 0.83
C ALA A 76 -3.49 -11.95 -0.10
N PHE A 77 -3.53 -12.35 -1.37
CA PHE A 77 -2.56 -11.94 -2.39
C PHE A 77 -3.01 -10.70 -3.18
N LEU A 78 -4.30 -10.60 -3.50
CA LEU A 78 -4.89 -9.50 -4.27
C LEU A 78 -4.89 -8.18 -3.49
N ASP A 79 -5.19 -8.19 -2.19
CA ASP A 79 -5.30 -6.94 -1.41
C ASP A 79 -3.96 -6.17 -1.38
N PRO A 80 -2.81 -6.80 -1.05
CA PRO A 80 -1.52 -6.12 -1.09
C PRO A 80 -1.05 -5.75 -2.51
N LEU A 81 -1.64 -6.32 -3.56
CA LEU A 81 -1.38 -5.96 -4.94
C LEU A 81 -2.20 -4.72 -5.32
N ALA A 82 -3.50 -4.72 -5.01
CA ALA A 82 -4.41 -3.61 -5.25
C ALA A 82 -3.93 -2.32 -4.57
N ASP A 83 -3.55 -2.42 -3.28
CA ASP A 83 -3.01 -1.29 -2.52
C ASP A 83 -1.80 -0.66 -3.23
N LYS A 84 -0.85 -1.48 -3.69
CA LYS A 84 0.33 -0.98 -4.40
C LYS A 84 0.00 -0.38 -5.76
N VAL A 85 -0.90 -0.99 -6.52
CA VAL A 85 -1.30 -0.49 -7.84
C VAL A 85 -1.92 0.90 -7.68
N VAL A 86 -2.89 1.05 -6.78
CA VAL A 86 -3.56 2.34 -6.54
C VAL A 86 -2.57 3.38 -6.03
N VAL A 87 -1.84 3.10 -4.96
CA VAL A 87 -0.94 4.09 -4.34
C VAL A 87 0.22 4.45 -5.27
N LEU A 88 0.99 3.47 -5.76
CA LEU A 88 2.16 3.76 -6.61
C LEU A 88 1.76 4.34 -7.96
N GLY A 89 0.62 3.89 -8.52
CA GLY A 89 0.08 4.45 -9.75
C GLY A 89 -0.31 5.93 -9.58
N SER A 90 -1.02 6.27 -8.51
CA SER A 90 -1.36 7.67 -8.21
C SER A 90 -0.12 8.53 -7.98
N MET A 91 0.89 8.03 -7.25
CA MET A 91 2.16 8.73 -7.06
C MET A 91 2.89 8.97 -8.38
N ALA A 92 2.95 7.96 -9.25
CA ALA A 92 3.56 8.08 -10.57
C ALA A 92 2.81 9.06 -11.47
N SER A 93 1.47 9.06 -11.45
CA SER A 93 0.67 10.03 -12.18
C SER A 93 0.94 11.46 -11.72
N LEU A 94 1.00 11.69 -10.40
CA LEU A 94 1.35 12.99 -9.82
C LEU A 94 2.77 13.45 -10.22
N ALA A 95 3.74 12.55 -10.22
CA ALA A 95 5.09 12.86 -10.68
C ALA A 95 5.16 13.16 -12.19
N ALA A 96 4.36 12.45 -13.00
CA ALA A 96 4.30 12.66 -14.44
C ALA A 96 3.75 14.04 -14.84
N ILE A 97 2.88 14.63 -14.01
CA ILE A 97 2.38 15.99 -14.20
C ILE A 97 3.16 17.05 -13.40
N GLY A 98 4.33 16.70 -12.85
CA GLY A 98 5.24 17.64 -12.19
C GLY A 98 4.81 18.09 -10.79
N ARG A 99 3.82 17.43 -10.18
CA ARG A 99 3.29 17.82 -8.88
C ARG A 99 4.16 17.40 -7.70
N VAL A 100 4.91 16.32 -7.90
CA VAL A 100 5.83 15.76 -6.91
C VAL A 100 7.10 15.33 -7.65
N SER A 101 8.26 15.51 -7.02
CA SER A 101 9.51 14.99 -7.57
C SER A 101 9.48 13.46 -7.67
N TRP A 102 10.14 12.91 -8.68
CA TRP A 102 10.30 11.46 -8.81
C TRP A 102 11.10 10.83 -7.66
N VAL A 103 11.87 11.61 -6.90
CA VAL A 103 12.70 11.11 -5.79
C VAL A 103 11.89 10.38 -4.70
N PRO A 104 10.92 11.00 -4.00
CA PRO A 104 10.12 10.31 -3.00
C PRO A 104 9.33 9.13 -3.59
N VAL A 105 8.83 9.26 -4.82
CA VAL A 105 8.09 8.19 -5.52
C VAL A 105 8.99 6.98 -5.75
N ALA A 106 10.20 7.18 -6.28
CA ALA A 106 11.15 6.11 -6.54
C ALA A 106 11.63 5.42 -5.25
N LEU A 107 11.87 6.20 -4.18
CA LEU A 107 12.25 5.65 -2.88
C LEU A 107 11.15 4.75 -2.30
N ILE A 108 9.89 5.20 -2.35
CA ILE A 108 8.75 4.42 -1.88
C ILE A 108 8.55 3.18 -2.76
N ALA A 109 8.48 3.35 -4.08
CA ALA A 109 8.25 2.26 -5.03
C ALA A 109 9.34 1.19 -4.96
N GLY A 110 10.61 1.61 -5.00
CA GLY A 110 11.77 0.71 -4.92
C GLY A 110 11.76 -0.08 -3.61
N ARG A 111 11.43 0.56 -2.50
CA ARG A 111 11.30 -0.12 -1.20
C ARG A 111 10.13 -1.11 -1.21
N GLU A 112 8.93 -0.72 -1.65
CA GLU A 112 7.76 -1.63 -1.68
C GLU A 112 8.02 -2.86 -2.55
N ALA A 113 8.70 -2.68 -3.70
CA ALA A 113 9.13 -3.77 -4.56
C ALA A 113 10.16 -4.68 -3.87
N ALA A 114 11.20 -4.11 -3.26
CA ALA A 114 12.23 -4.86 -2.55
C ALA A 114 11.64 -5.70 -1.39
N MET A 115 10.73 -5.12 -0.60
CA MET A 115 10.08 -5.84 0.50
C MET A 115 9.13 -6.93 0.02
N SER A 116 8.43 -6.72 -1.10
CA SER A 116 7.59 -7.75 -1.71
C SER A 116 8.44 -8.92 -2.19
N GLY A 117 9.56 -8.64 -2.88
CA GLY A 117 10.52 -9.65 -3.30
C GLY A 117 11.15 -10.40 -2.12
N TYR A 118 11.52 -9.68 -1.06
CA TYR A 118 12.08 -10.28 0.16
C TYR A 118 11.11 -11.28 0.81
N ARG A 119 9.82 -10.91 0.96
CA ARG A 119 8.82 -11.82 1.53
C ARG A 119 8.60 -13.06 0.68
N VAL A 120 8.55 -12.90 -0.64
CA VAL A 120 8.45 -14.03 -1.58
C VAL A 120 9.67 -14.94 -1.45
N HIS A 121 10.87 -14.37 -1.35
CA HIS A 121 12.11 -15.12 -1.15
C HIS A 121 12.10 -15.92 0.17
N CYS A 122 11.71 -15.30 1.29
CA CYS A 122 11.58 -15.97 2.58
C CYS A 122 10.51 -17.07 2.57
N ALA A 123 9.35 -16.81 1.96
CA ALA A 123 8.27 -17.78 1.85
C ALA A 123 8.72 -19.05 1.10
N ARG A 124 9.50 -18.89 0.02
CA ARG A 124 10.11 -20.03 -0.72
C ARG A 124 11.06 -20.88 0.13
N ARG A 125 11.60 -20.33 1.22
CA ARG A 125 12.48 -21.03 2.19
C ARG A 125 11.75 -21.51 3.44
N GLY A 126 10.42 -21.48 3.46
CA GLY A 126 9.62 -21.88 4.63
C GLY A 126 9.77 -20.93 5.83
N VAL A 127 10.17 -19.68 5.60
CA VAL A 127 10.22 -18.62 6.61
C VAL A 127 9.06 -17.67 6.38
N SER A 128 8.11 -17.63 7.31
CA SER A 128 7.06 -16.61 7.33
C SER A 128 7.57 -15.38 8.06
N VAL A 129 7.56 -14.22 7.40
CA VAL A 129 7.89 -12.94 8.02
C VAL A 129 6.58 -12.23 8.36
N PRO A 130 6.17 -12.21 9.64
CA PRO A 130 4.85 -11.71 10.03
C PRO A 130 4.70 -10.21 9.77
N ALA A 131 3.48 -9.79 9.48
CA ALA A 131 3.19 -8.39 9.22
C ALA A 131 3.22 -7.55 10.51
N ARG A 132 3.99 -6.46 10.53
CA ARG A 132 4.04 -5.52 11.67
C ARG A 132 2.90 -4.48 11.63
N ARG A 133 2.37 -4.13 12.80
CA ARG A 133 1.40 -3.01 12.98
C ARG A 133 1.96 -1.66 12.51
N SER A 134 3.28 -1.44 12.59
CA SER A 134 3.92 -0.22 12.08
C SER A 134 3.73 -0.02 10.58
N ALA A 135 3.43 -1.10 9.83
CA ALA A 135 3.11 -1.01 8.41
C ALA A 135 1.77 -0.28 8.14
N LYS A 136 0.89 -0.11 9.13
CA LYS A 136 -0.35 0.66 8.97
C LYS A 136 -0.09 2.15 8.80
N TRP A 137 0.85 2.70 9.58
CA TRP A 137 1.20 4.12 9.53
C TRP A 137 1.80 4.53 8.18
N LYS A 138 2.64 3.70 7.56
CA LYS A 138 3.17 4.01 6.23
C LYS A 138 2.05 4.17 5.19
N VAL A 139 1.02 3.31 5.21
CA VAL A 139 -0.08 3.34 4.23
C VAL A 139 -0.91 4.60 4.42
N ILE A 140 -1.21 4.95 5.68
CA ILE A 140 -1.92 6.20 6.00
C ILE A 140 -1.13 7.41 5.49
N LEU A 141 0.18 7.49 5.77
CA LEU A 141 1.02 8.61 5.34
C LEU A 141 1.15 8.70 3.81
N GLN A 142 1.31 7.57 3.12
CA GLN A 142 1.36 7.53 1.66
C GLN A 142 0.02 7.95 1.02
N GLY A 143 -1.10 7.46 1.56
CA GLY A 143 -2.43 7.85 1.11
C GLY A 143 -2.72 9.34 1.35
N LEU A 144 -2.35 9.86 2.53
CA LEU A 144 -2.45 11.29 2.83
C LEU A 144 -1.57 12.12 1.90
N ALA A 145 -0.33 11.71 1.62
CA ALA A 145 0.55 12.41 0.70
C ALA A 145 -0.11 12.56 -0.69
N VAL A 146 -0.71 11.49 -1.21
CA VAL A 146 -1.45 11.51 -2.49
C VAL A 146 -2.67 12.43 -2.40
N ILE A 147 -3.55 12.23 -1.41
CA ILE A 147 -4.80 12.99 -1.29
C ILE A 147 -4.53 14.48 -1.13
N LEU A 148 -3.61 14.88 -0.23
CA LEU A 148 -3.27 16.28 0.01
C LEU A 148 -2.69 16.96 -1.23
N THR A 149 -1.96 16.22 -2.07
CA THR A 149 -1.43 16.75 -3.34
C THR A 149 -2.54 17.03 -4.37
N LEU A 150 -3.67 16.31 -4.27
CA LEU A 150 -4.83 16.47 -5.17
C LEU A 150 -5.82 17.55 -4.72
N VAL A 151 -5.76 17.99 -3.46
CA VAL A 151 -6.67 18.99 -2.89
C VAL A 151 -6.37 20.38 -3.46
N PRO A 152 -7.29 21.02 -4.22
CA PRO A 152 -7.04 22.30 -4.90
C PRO A 152 -6.40 23.41 -4.08
N PRO A 153 -6.87 23.77 -2.86
CA PRO A 153 -6.25 24.84 -2.07
C PRO A 153 -4.83 24.51 -1.59
N LEU A 154 -4.51 23.23 -1.41
CA LEU A 154 -3.15 22.77 -1.04
C LEU A 154 -2.26 22.57 -2.26
N ALA A 155 -2.88 22.44 -3.42
CA ALA A 155 -2.21 22.14 -4.67
C ALA A 155 -1.81 23.41 -5.45
N ALA A 156 -2.47 24.55 -5.21
CA ALA A 156 -2.13 25.82 -5.83
C ALA A 156 -0.63 26.14 -5.72
N GLU A 157 -0.04 26.68 -6.79
CA GLU A 157 1.42 26.90 -6.86
C GLU A 157 1.90 27.90 -5.80
N GLU A 158 1.12 28.96 -5.60
CA GLU A 158 1.36 30.00 -4.60
C GLU A 158 1.06 29.55 -3.16
N SER A 159 0.61 28.32 -2.94
CA SER A 159 0.22 27.85 -1.63
C SER A 159 1.45 27.53 -0.78
N PRO A 160 1.74 28.26 0.31
CA PRO A 160 2.87 27.95 1.20
C PRO A 160 2.69 26.58 1.88
N ALA A 161 1.45 26.08 1.96
CA ALA A 161 1.15 24.75 2.46
C ALA A 161 1.71 23.65 1.53
N ARG A 162 1.83 23.90 0.22
CA ARG A 162 2.42 22.95 -0.75
C ARG A 162 3.89 22.70 -0.43
N GLU A 163 4.67 23.76 -0.28
CA GLU A 163 6.12 23.70 -0.07
C GLU A 163 6.49 23.30 1.35
N GLY A 164 5.67 23.66 2.34
CA GLY A 164 5.89 23.27 3.74
C GLY A 164 5.21 21.96 4.10
N PHE A 165 3.89 22.01 4.28
CA PHE A 165 3.12 20.92 4.87
C PHE A 165 3.02 19.67 3.99
N VAL A 166 2.64 19.82 2.72
CA VAL A 166 2.46 18.68 1.79
C VAL A 166 3.80 17.99 1.55
N LEU A 167 4.88 18.76 1.31
CA LEU A 167 6.23 18.23 1.16
C LEU A 167 6.70 17.48 2.43
N ALA A 168 6.42 18.01 3.62
CA ALA A 168 6.74 17.34 4.87
C ALA A 168 6.00 15.98 4.98
N VAL A 169 4.72 15.92 4.61
CA VAL A 169 3.96 14.65 4.61
C VAL A 169 4.58 13.63 3.65
N TRP A 170 5.04 14.04 2.47
CA TRP A 170 5.77 13.17 1.54
C TRP A 170 7.04 12.59 2.15
N TRP A 171 7.87 13.42 2.79
CA TRP A 171 9.09 12.95 3.43
C TRP A 171 8.82 12.10 4.67
N LEU A 172 7.75 12.38 5.42
CA LEU A 172 7.28 11.50 6.48
C LEU A 172 6.82 10.14 5.93
N ALA A 173 6.14 10.11 4.78
CA ALA A 173 5.77 8.87 4.12
C ALA A 173 7.02 8.07 3.68
N VAL A 174 8.03 8.73 3.11
CA VAL A 174 9.33 8.11 2.78
C VAL A 174 10.00 7.56 4.04
N ALA A 175 10.11 8.36 5.09
CA ALA A 175 10.73 7.96 6.35
C ALA A 175 10.02 6.77 6.99
N ALA A 176 8.68 6.81 7.08
CA ALA A 176 7.88 5.69 7.58
C ALA A 176 8.07 4.43 6.74
N THR A 177 8.19 4.57 5.42
CA THR A 177 8.46 3.46 4.49
C THR A 177 9.86 2.87 4.74
N ALA A 178 10.88 3.72 4.88
CA ALA A 178 12.24 3.30 5.18
C ALA A 178 12.33 2.60 6.55
N VAL A 179 11.81 3.22 7.61
CA VAL A 179 11.80 2.67 8.99
C VAL A 179 11.09 1.32 9.02
N THR A 180 9.90 1.22 8.42
CA THR A 180 9.22 -0.06 8.37
C THR A 180 10.04 -1.08 7.58
N GLY A 181 10.78 -0.69 6.53
CA GLY A 181 11.62 -1.62 5.77
C GLY A 181 12.77 -2.18 6.60
N LEU A 182 13.46 -1.29 7.33
CA LEU A 182 14.53 -1.65 8.24
C LEU A 182 14.05 -2.63 9.32
N LEU A 183 12.89 -2.36 9.94
CA LEU A 183 12.33 -3.23 10.97
C LEU A 183 12.06 -4.65 10.46
N TYR A 184 11.57 -4.81 9.22
CA TYR A 184 11.38 -6.13 8.62
C TYR A 184 12.71 -6.85 8.37
N LEU A 185 13.76 -6.13 7.92
CA LEU A 185 15.08 -6.72 7.70
C LEU A 185 15.73 -7.19 9.00
N LEU A 186 15.57 -6.40 10.08
CA LEU A 186 16.08 -6.77 11.41
C LEU A 186 15.40 -8.02 11.96
N ASP A 187 14.09 -8.16 11.77
CA ASP A 187 13.37 -9.37 12.18
C ASP A 187 13.81 -10.60 11.43
N GLY A 188 13.94 -10.47 10.10
CA GLY A 188 14.41 -11.57 9.26
C GLY A 188 15.79 -12.08 9.68
N ARG A 189 16.68 -11.18 10.09
CA ARG A 189 18.01 -11.56 10.63
C ARG A 189 17.92 -12.30 11.95
N ARG A 190 17.04 -11.89 12.87
CA ARG A 190 16.84 -12.56 14.18
C ARG A 190 16.33 -13.98 14.00
N THR A 191 15.30 -14.17 13.17
CA THR A 191 14.74 -15.51 12.90
C THR A 191 15.74 -16.43 12.19
N ALA A 192 16.61 -15.88 11.33
CA ALA A 192 17.68 -16.65 10.70
C ALA A 192 18.77 -17.07 11.72
N ALA A 193 19.14 -16.19 12.66
CA ALA A 193 20.11 -16.48 13.71
C ALA A 193 19.63 -17.56 14.70
N GLU A 194 18.35 -17.52 15.10
CA GLU A 194 17.75 -18.52 16.00
C GLU A 194 17.76 -19.93 15.40
N ARG A 195 17.53 -20.06 14.09
CA ARG A 195 17.61 -21.36 13.39
C ARG A 195 19.04 -21.87 13.19
N GLY A 196 20.00 -20.95 13.02
CA GLY A 196 21.42 -21.31 12.95
C GLY A 196 21.98 -21.84 14.26
N GLY A 197 21.47 -21.37 15.40
CA GLY A 197 21.86 -21.86 16.74
C GLY A 197 21.24 -23.20 17.13
N ALA A 198 20.03 -23.51 16.67
CA ALA A 198 19.32 -24.76 17.02
C ALA A 198 19.81 -26.01 16.25
N GLY A 199 20.64 -25.85 15.21
CA GLY A 199 21.18 -26.95 14.39
C GLY A 199 22.55 -27.49 14.83
N GLY A 200 23.12 -26.99 15.93
CA GLY A 200 24.50 -27.25 16.37
C GLY A 200 24.65 -28.19 17.57
N GLY A 201 23.73 -29.14 17.79
CA GLY A 201 23.92 -30.18 18.80
C GLY A 201 24.88 -31.27 18.29
N PRO A 202 25.92 -31.67 19.05
CA PRO A 202 26.91 -32.64 18.58
C PRO A 202 26.27 -34.01 18.35
N ARG A 203 26.55 -34.59 17.18
CA ARG A 203 26.31 -36.01 16.87
C ARG A 203 27.28 -36.89 17.63
#